data_AF-A0A958MTV6-F1
#
_entry.id   AF-A0A958MTV6-F1
#
_cell.length_a   1.000
_cell.length_b   1.000
_cell.length_c   1.000
_cell.angle_alpha   90.00
_cell.angle_beta   90.00
_cell.angle_gamma   90.00
#
_symmetry.space_group_name_H-M   'P 1'
#
loop_
_entity.id
_entity.type
_entity.pdbx_description
1 polymer ?
#
loop_
_entity_poly.entity_id
_entity_poly.type
_entity_poly.pdbx_seq_one_letter_code
_entity_poly.pdbx_strand_id
1 'polypeptide(L)'
;RQQGVHCWVVAHPAKMQKHRETGEYGVPTPYDVSGSAHFRNKADFCLCVHRDPTANGPATLFVQKVRFREHGLVGSVELEFDPIVGRYHDAN
;
A
#
# COMPACT_ATOMS: atom_id res chain seq x y z
N ARG A 1 19.46 -10.12 3.14
CA ARG A 1 20.59 -9.20 3.42
C ARG A 1 21.95 -9.74 3.01
N GLN A 2 22.28 -11.01 3.26
CA GLN A 2 23.58 -11.61 2.88
C GLN A 2 23.96 -11.40 1.40
N GLN A 3 22.98 -11.32 0.51
CA GLN A 3 23.19 -11.12 -0.93
C GLN A 3 23.21 -9.64 -1.36
N GLY A 4 23.06 -8.68 -0.45
CA GLY A 4 23.06 -7.24 -0.79
C GLY A 4 21.88 -6.75 -1.65
N VAL A 5 20.90 -7.60 -1.95
CA VAL A 5 19.74 -7.27 -2.79
C VAL A 5 18.54 -6.77 -1.98
N HIS A 6 17.77 -5.86 -2.58
CA HIS A 6 16.46 -5.44 -2.11
C HIS A 6 15.38 -6.06 -3.00
N CYS A 7 14.47 -6.84 -2.42
CA CYS A 7 13.41 -7.52 -3.16
C CYS A 7 12.06 -6.89 -2.86
N TRP A 8 11.31 -6.56 -3.92
CA TRP A 8 9.92 -6.15 -3.85
C TRP A 8 9.01 -7.32 -4.20
N VAL A 9 7.91 -7.44 -3.47
CA VAL A 9 6.86 -8.42 -3.76
C VAL A 9 5.54 -7.67 -3.87
N VAL A 10 4.87 -7.83 -5.01
CA VAL A 10 3.51 -7.35 -5.21
C VAL A 10 2.56 -8.46 -4.75
N ALA A 11 1.77 -8.18 -3.72
CA ALA A 11 0.84 -9.13 -3.15
C ALA A 11 -0.56 -8.53 -3.10
N HIS A 12 -1.56 -9.32 -3.51
CA HIS A 12 -2.93 -8.87 -3.57
C HIS A 12 -3.67 -9.14 -2.25
N PRO A 13 -4.52 -8.22 -1.78
CA PRO A 13 -5.41 -8.49 -0.68
C PRO A 13 -6.36 -9.65 -1.03
N ALA A 14 -6.77 -10.40 -0.01
CA ALA A 14 -7.88 -11.32 -0.12
C ALA A 14 -9.19 -10.56 -0.38
N LYS A 15 -10.30 -11.30 -0.52
CA LYS A 15 -11.62 -10.68 -0.65
C LYS A 15 -11.92 -9.85 0.61
N MET A 16 -11.76 -8.54 0.50
CA MET A 16 -11.98 -7.62 1.61
C MET A 16 -13.48 -7.53 1.93
N GLN A 17 -13.78 -7.32 3.21
CA GLN A 17 -15.14 -7.03 3.66
C GLN A 17 -15.34 -5.52 3.70
N LYS A 18 -16.55 -5.08 3.36
CA LYS A 18 -16.97 -3.69 3.54
C LYS A 18 -17.18 -3.41 5.01
N HIS A 19 -16.84 -2.20 5.44
CA HIS A 19 -17.18 -1.74 6.77
C HIS A 19 -18.70 -1.68 6.91
N ARG A 20 -19.23 -2.23 8.02
CA ARG A 20 -20.68 -2.42 8.18
C ARG A 20 -21.48 -1.12 8.26
N GLU A 21 -20.86 -0.07 8.78
CA GLU A 21 -21.53 1.21 9.02
C GLU A 21 -21.42 2.14 7.81
N THR A 22 -20.28 2.13 7.10
CA THR A 22 -20.02 3.04 5.98
C THR A 22 -20.29 2.38 4.62
N GLY A 23 -20.30 1.05 4.53
CA GLY A 23 -20.49 0.32 3.27
C GLY A 23 -19.29 0.38 2.31
N GLU A 24 -18.19 0.97 2.75
CA GLU A 24 -16.96 1.21 1.99
C GLU A 24 -15.89 0.15 2.29
N TYR A 25 -14.95 0.00 1.36
CA TYR A 25 -13.74 -0.77 1.59
C TYR A 25 -12.71 0.11 2.30
N GLY A 26 -12.16 -0.38 3.40
CA GLY A 26 -11.02 0.27 4.03
C GLY A 26 -9.75 0.16 3.18
N VAL A 27 -8.74 0.96 3.53
CA VAL A 27 -7.40 0.84 2.96
C VAL A 27 -6.84 -0.55 3.28
N PRO A 28 -6.45 -1.36 2.27
CA PRO A 28 -5.87 -2.68 2.52
C PRO A 28 -4.60 -2.57 3.35
N THR A 29 -4.47 -3.43 4.36
CA THR A 29 -3.27 -3.57 5.16
C THR A 29 -2.50 -4.84 4.79
N PRO A 30 -1.22 -4.98 5.20
CA PRO A 30 -0.46 -6.21 5.02
C PRO A 30 -1.08 -7.45 5.65
N TYR A 31 -2.02 -7.29 6.59
CA TYR A 31 -2.77 -8.41 7.17
C TYR A 31 -3.93 -8.88 6.30
N ASP A 32 -4.37 -8.04 5.36
CA ASP A 32 -5.44 -8.37 4.42
C ASP A 32 -4.92 -9.18 3.23
N VAL A 33 -3.60 -9.35 3.11
CA VAL A 33 -2.98 -10.14 2.04
C VAL A 33 -3.29 -11.62 2.20
N SER A 34 -3.77 -12.24 1.12
CA SER A 34 -4.14 -13.66 1.11
C SER A 34 -2.93 -14.55 1.42
N GLY A 35 -3.14 -15.58 2.22
CA GLY A 35 -2.19 -16.68 2.42
C GLY A 35 -1.40 -16.63 3.73
N SER A 36 -1.08 -15.47 4.31
CA SER A 36 -0.39 -15.43 5.62
C SER A 36 -0.24 -14.03 6.23
N ALA A 37 -0.28 -13.94 7.57
CA ALA A 37 0.17 -12.75 8.30
C ALA A 37 1.69 -12.47 8.15
N HIS A 38 2.45 -13.40 7.56
CA HIS A 38 3.89 -13.24 7.33
C HIS A 38 4.25 -12.11 6.37
N PHE A 39 3.32 -11.68 5.50
CA PHE A 39 3.53 -10.48 4.68
C PHE A 39 3.81 -9.25 5.54
N ARG A 40 3.13 -9.09 6.69
CA ARG A 40 3.51 -8.06 7.65
C ARG A 40 4.72 -8.45 8.48
N ASN A 41 4.76 -9.67 9.02
CA ASN A 41 5.76 -10.02 10.03
C ASN A 41 7.20 -10.03 9.48
N LYS A 42 7.38 -10.46 8.23
CA LYS A 42 8.71 -10.67 7.63
C LYS A 42 9.18 -9.51 6.77
N ALA A 43 8.28 -8.72 6.19
CA ALA A 43 8.66 -7.60 5.35
C ALA A 43 9.36 -6.48 6.14
N ASP A 44 10.35 -5.84 5.53
CA ASP A 44 11.03 -4.68 6.10
C ASP A 44 10.22 -3.39 5.87
N PHE A 45 9.50 -3.33 4.76
CA PHE A 45 8.56 -2.26 4.40
C PHE A 45 7.22 -2.85 3.97
N CYS A 46 6.16 -2.09 4.22
CA CYS A 46 4.85 -2.40 3.67
C CYS A 46 4.24 -1.14 3.08
N LEU A 47 3.93 -1.19 1.78
CA LEU A 47 3.32 -0.09 1.04
C LEU A 47 1.95 -0.53 0.51
N CYS A 48 1.00 0.39 0.46
CA CYS A 48 -0.27 0.21 -0.24
C CYS A 48 -0.57 1.45 -1.06
N VAL A 49 -0.74 1.28 -2.36
CA VAL A 49 -1.34 2.30 -3.22
C VAL A 49 -2.84 2.03 -3.22
N HIS A 50 -3.62 2.99 -2.74
CA HIS A 50 -5.06 2.89 -2.65
C HIS A 50 -5.70 4.07 -3.36
N ARG A 51 -6.74 3.79 -4.15
CA ARG A 51 -7.56 4.80 -4.80
C ARG A 51 -9.02 4.44 -4.54
N ASP A 52 -9.80 5.44 -4.17
CA ASP A 52 -11.25 5.27 -4.09
C ASP A 52 -11.80 4.98 -5.49
N PRO A 53 -12.47 3.83 -5.72
CA PRO A 53 -13.02 3.49 -7.03
C PRO A 53 -14.24 4.34 -7.41
N THR A 54 -14.86 5.03 -6.46
CA THR A 54 -16.04 5.88 -6.67
C THR A 54 -15.68 7.33 -6.90
N ALA A 55 -14.49 7.76 -6.46
CA ALA A 55 -13.98 9.10 -6.69
C ALA A 55 -13.00 9.15 -7.88
N ASN A 56 -13.18 10.15 -8.75
CA ASN A 56 -12.14 10.56 -9.68
C ASN A 56 -11.18 11.49 -8.95
N GLY A 57 -10.22 10.90 -8.25
CA GLY A 57 -9.23 11.63 -7.45
C GLY A 57 -7.85 10.96 -7.47
N PRO A 58 -6.86 11.59 -6.82
CA PRO A 58 -5.52 11.04 -6.70
C PRO A 58 -5.54 9.69 -5.97
N ALA A 59 -4.51 8.88 -6.20
CA ALA A 59 -4.26 7.71 -5.38
C ALA A 59 -3.46 8.13 -4.15
N THR A 60 -3.66 7.48 -3.02
CA THR A 60 -2.84 7.68 -1.83
C THR A 60 -1.87 6.51 -1.69
N LEU A 61 -0.58 6.80 -1.57
CA LEU A 61 0.44 5.84 -1.18
C LEU A 61 0.57 5.85 0.34
N PHE A 62 0.21 4.74 0.97
CA PHE A 62 0.37 4.51 2.41
C PHE A 62 1.65 3.73 2.69
N VAL A 63 2.55 4.30 3.49
CA VAL A 63 3.68 3.62 4.12
C VAL A 63 3.18 3.04 5.44
N GLN A 64 2.83 1.76 5.46
CA GLN A 64 2.17 1.12 6.62
C GLN A 64 3.11 0.43 7.59
N LYS A 65 4.35 0.16 7.16
CA LYS A 65 5.40 -0.41 7.99
C LYS A 65 6.75 0.08 7.52
N VAL A 66 7.57 0.50 8.47
CA VAL A 66 9.01 0.65 8.33
C VAL A 66 9.64 -0.06 9.51
N ARG A 67 10.45 -1.10 9.25
CA ARG A 67 11.05 -1.91 10.32
C ARG A 67 12.26 -1.22 10.99
N PHE A 68 13.01 -0.44 10.22
CA PHE A 68 14.27 0.18 10.63
C PHE A 68 14.13 1.69 10.57
N ARG A 69 14.37 2.37 11.69
CA ARG A 69 14.12 3.81 11.85
C ARG A 69 14.92 4.65 10.85
N GLU A 70 16.13 4.22 10.54
CA GLU A 70 17.02 4.84 9.57
C GLU A 70 16.48 4.85 8.14
N HIS A 71 15.45 4.04 7.83
CA HIS A 71 14.86 3.99 6.50
C HIS A 71 13.58 4.85 6.34
N GLY A 72 13.15 5.54 7.38
CA GLY A 72 12.01 6.46 7.31
C GLY A 72 10.90 6.17 8.32
N LEU A 73 9.71 6.67 8.00
CA LEU A 73 8.55 6.71 8.89
C LEU A 73 7.30 6.19 8.19
N VAL A 74 6.35 5.73 9.00
CA VAL A 74 4.97 5.44 8.57
C VAL A 74 4.27 6.76 8.24
N GLY A 75 3.42 6.76 7.22
CA GLY A 75 2.71 7.95 6.76
C GLY A 75 2.02 7.72 5.42
N SER A 76 1.61 8.81 4.77
CA SER A 76 0.97 8.75 3.46
C SER A 76 1.28 9.97 2.62
N VAL A 77 1.19 9.81 1.30
CA VAL A 77 1.31 10.89 0.31
C VAL A 77 0.30 10.68 -0.82
N GLU A 78 -0.22 11.77 -1.38
CA GLU A 78 -1.10 11.71 -2.55
C GLU A 78 -0.28 11.69 -3.84
N LEU A 79 -0.76 10.93 -4.82
CA LEU A 79 -0.15 10.73 -6.11
C LEU A 79 -1.18 10.93 -7.21
N GLU A 80 -0.86 11.77 -8.20
CA GLU A 80 -1.65 11.90 -9.40
C GLU A 80 -1.28 10.81 -10.40
N PHE A 81 -2.28 10.17 -11.02
CA PHE A 81 -2.06 9.15 -12.04
C PHE A 81 -2.32 9.74 -13.43
N ASP A 82 -1.30 9.76 -14.27
CA ASP A 82 -1.44 10.09 -15.69
C ASP A 82 -1.84 8.81 -16.47
N PRO A 83 -3.08 8.71 -16.98
CA PRO A 83 -3.55 7.53 -17.70
C PRO A 83 -2.96 7.40 -19.11
N ILE A 84 -2.42 8.48 -19.68
CA ILE A 84 -1.84 8.49 -21.03
C ILE A 84 -0.49 7.76 -21.00
N VAL A 85 0.33 8.04 -20.00
CA VAL A 85 1.67 7.44 -19.87
C VAL A 85 1.75 6.33 -18.82
N GLY A 86 0.70 6.13 -18.02
CA GLY A 86 0.60 5.08 -17.01
C GLY A 86 1.55 5.28 -15.82
N ARG A 87 1.78 6.53 -15.39
CA ARG A 87 2.73 6.87 -14.31
C ARG A 87 2.07 7.68 -13.20
N TYR A 88 2.64 7.55 -12.01
CA TYR A 88 2.31 8.39 -10.87
C TYR A 88 3.26 9.58 -10.78
N HIS A 89 2.71 10.72 -10.39
CA HIS A 89 3.41 11.98 -10.14
C HIS A 89 3.05 12.51 -8.75
N ASP A 90 3.93 13.34 -8.21
CA ASP A 90 3.62 14.06 -6.97
C ASP A 90 2.46 15.02 -7.21
N ALA A 91 1.52 15.11 -6.26
CA ALA A 91 0.28 15.88 -6.41
C ALA A 91 0.45 17.38 -6.06
N ASN A 92 1.68 17.91 -6.19
CA ASN A 92 2.07 19.28 -5.80
C ASN A 92 2.08 20.25 -6.98
#